data_AF-A0A7C2BR02-F1
#
_entry.id   AF-A0A7C2BR02-F1
#
_cell.length_a   1.000
_cell.length_b   1.000
_cell.length_c   1.000
_cell.angle_alpha   90.00
_cell.angle_beta   90.00
_cell.angle_gamma   90.00
#
_symmetry.space_group_name_H-M   'P 1'
#
loop_
_entity.id
_entity.type
_entity.pdbx_description
1 polymer ?
#
loop_
_entity_poly.entity_id
_entity_poly.type
_entity_poly.pdbx_seq_one_letter_code
_entity_poly.pdbx_strand_id
1 'polypeptide(L)'
;MEGFDLESQVSSDGEGVNSDKLVPVSEAIRYRKRAQIAEKKAAELQEQLREAVEKKEDLAGKVSEIKLEHDLADKLITAGAVDLETAMLIAKSRMQGDEQADADAVIEQLRKQKGYLFDETERVSAASKTAGVKERVSSGKKILERAAKKAATSGNRADLQEYLRLRRQYV
;
A
#
# COMPACT_ATOMS: atom_id res chain seq x y z
N MET A 1 7.22 -42.36 26.51
CA MET A 1 5.75 -42.21 26.36
C MET A 1 5.53 -41.88 24.89
N GLU A 2 5.03 -42.70 23.99
CA GLU A 2 4.47 -44.07 23.88
C GLU A 2 4.75 -44.39 22.38
N GLY A 3 5.30 -45.52 21.93
CA GLY A 3 5.11 -46.88 22.38
C GLY A 3 3.90 -47.53 21.68
N PHE A 4 3.96 -47.71 20.35
CA PHE A 4 3.01 -48.57 19.63
C PHE A 4 3.76 -49.52 18.70
N ASP A 5 4.35 -50.54 19.34
CA ASP A 5 4.63 -51.84 18.75
C ASP A 5 3.33 -52.64 18.72
N LEU A 6 2.98 -53.21 17.57
CA LEU A 6 2.03 -54.32 17.50
C LEU A 6 2.57 -55.37 16.52
N GLU A 7 3.47 -56.20 17.04
CA GLU A 7 3.66 -57.54 16.50
C GLU A 7 2.38 -58.35 16.74
N SER A 8 1.82 -58.92 15.66
CA SER A 8 0.96 -60.09 15.75
C SER A 8 1.29 -60.99 14.56
N GLN A 9 2.26 -61.87 14.80
CA GLN A 9 2.49 -63.08 14.03
C GLN A 9 1.17 -63.87 13.87
N VAL A 10 0.84 -64.21 12.62
CA VAL A 10 0.08 -65.42 12.32
C VAL A 10 0.97 -66.27 11.42
N SER A 11 1.45 -67.36 11.99
CA SER A 11 2.27 -68.37 11.34
C SER A 11 1.40 -69.46 10.71
N SER A 12 2.03 -70.20 9.79
CA SER A 12 1.79 -71.60 9.43
C SER A 12 1.01 -71.87 8.13
N ASP A 13 1.83 -72.15 7.12
CA ASP A 13 1.83 -73.34 6.26
C ASP A 13 0.71 -73.55 5.23
N GLY A 14 1.14 -73.35 3.98
CA GLY A 14 0.54 -73.92 2.78
C GLY A 14 1.59 -73.96 1.67
N GLU A 15 2.45 -74.98 1.68
CA GLU A 15 3.23 -75.36 0.49
C GLU A 15 2.24 -75.67 -0.64
N GLY A 16 2.19 -74.77 -1.63
CA GLY A 16 1.27 -74.85 -2.74
C GLY A 16 1.72 -73.98 -3.89
N VAL A 17 2.68 -74.50 -4.66
CA VAL A 17 3.00 -74.09 -6.04
C VAL A 17 3.54 -72.66 -6.17
N ASN A 18 4.87 -72.56 -6.27
CA ASN A 18 5.54 -71.48 -6.99
C ASN A 18 5.10 -71.52 -8.47
N SER A 19 3.92 -70.98 -8.76
CA SER A 19 3.52 -70.47 -10.06
C SER A 19 3.75 -68.96 -10.01
N ASP A 20 5.00 -68.57 -10.24
CA ASP A 20 5.50 -67.19 -10.30
C ASP A 20 4.46 -66.20 -10.80
N LYS A 21 3.84 -65.43 -9.88
CA LYS A 21 3.22 -64.10 -10.03
C LYS A 21 2.67 -63.76 -11.43
N LEU A 22 2.02 -64.71 -12.09
CA LEU A 22 1.44 -64.52 -13.41
C LEU A 22 0.09 -63.87 -13.17
N VAL A 23 0.15 -62.56 -12.95
CA VAL A 23 -1.03 -61.70 -12.98
C VAL A 23 -1.76 -62.05 -14.28
N PRO A 24 -3.02 -62.52 -14.21
CA PRO A 24 -3.80 -62.81 -15.40
C PRO A 24 -3.71 -61.63 -16.36
N VAL A 25 -3.52 -61.89 -17.66
CA VAL A 25 -3.27 -60.83 -18.66
C VAL A 25 -4.31 -59.70 -18.57
N SER A 26 -5.55 -60.03 -18.21
CA SER A 26 -6.63 -59.06 -17.93
C SER A 26 -6.35 -58.11 -16.77
N GLU A 27 -5.74 -58.58 -15.68
CA GLU A 27 -5.36 -57.77 -14.53
C GLU A 27 -4.12 -56.91 -14.85
N ALA A 28 -3.13 -57.46 -15.54
CA ALA A 28 -1.95 -56.72 -15.99
C ALA A 28 -2.35 -55.52 -16.89
N ILE A 29 -3.34 -55.71 -17.77
CA ILE A 29 -3.92 -54.62 -18.59
C ILE A 29 -4.61 -53.56 -17.71
N ARG A 30 -5.35 -53.97 -16.67
CA ARG A 30 -6.02 -53.02 -15.76
C ARG A 30 -5.01 -52.18 -14.97
N TYR A 31 -3.97 -52.81 -14.44
CA TYR A 31 -2.91 -52.10 -13.72
C TYR A 31 -2.15 -51.14 -14.63
N ARG A 32 -1.81 -51.57 -15.85
CA ARG A 32 -1.18 -50.70 -16.85
C ARG A 32 -2.05 -49.49 -17.19
N LYS A 33 -3.35 -49.69 -17.44
CA LYS A 33 -4.28 -48.59 -17.71
C LYS A 33 -4.37 -47.62 -16.52
N ARG A 34 -4.43 -48.15 -15.28
CA ARG A 34 -4.45 -47.32 -14.07
C ARG A 34 -3.15 -46.52 -13.89
N ALA A 35 -1.99 -47.14 -14.12
CA ALA A 35 -0.69 -46.48 -14.07
C ALA A 35 -0.60 -45.37 -15.12
N GLN A 36 -1.01 -45.64 -16.37
CA GLN A 36 -1.03 -44.62 -17.43
C GLN A 36 -1.97 -43.46 -17.12
N ILE A 37 -3.14 -43.71 -16.51
CA ILE A 37 -4.06 -42.65 -16.08
C ILE A 37 -3.43 -41.84 -14.95
N ALA A 38 -2.78 -42.50 -13.98
CA ALA A 38 -2.10 -41.82 -12.89
C ALA A 38 -0.93 -40.96 -13.39
N GLU A 39 -0.12 -41.47 -14.32
CA GLU A 39 0.97 -40.73 -14.97
C GLU A 39 0.45 -39.51 -15.73
N LYS A 40 -0.64 -39.65 -16.50
CA LYS A 40 -1.28 -38.51 -17.18
C LYS A 40 -1.76 -37.45 -16.21
N LYS A 41 -2.46 -37.87 -15.14
CA LYS A 41 -2.92 -36.94 -14.10
C LYS A 41 -1.76 -36.27 -13.37
N ALA A 42 -0.68 -37.00 -13.11
CA ALA A 42 0.52 -36.45 -12.49
C ALA A 42 1.16 -35.40 -13.41
N ALA A 43 1.25 -35.66 -14.72
CA ALA A 43 1.73 -34.70 -15.70
C ALA A 43 0.84 -33.45 -15.79
N GLU A 44 -0.48 -33.63 -15.85
CA GLU A 44 -1.45 -32.52 -15.85
C GLU A 44 -1.34 -31.66 -14.58
N LEU A 45 -1.25 -32.28 -13.40
CA LEU A 45 -1.08 -31.57 -12.14
C LEU A 45 0.27 -30.85 -12.06
N GLN A 46 1.34 -31.44 -12.61
CA GLN A 46 2.66 -30.82 -12.64
C GLN A 46 2.67 -29.59 -13.56
N GLU A 47 1.97 -29.65 -14.70
CA GLU A 47 1.79 -28.51 -15.59
C GLU A 47 0.99 -27.38 -14.91
N GLN A 48 -0.13 -27.71 -14.26
CA GLN A 48 -0.92 -26.75 -13.50
C GLN A 48 -0.12 -26.10 -12.37
N LEU A 49 0.70 -26.89 -11.66
CA LEU A 49 1.56 -26.37 -10.60
C LEU A 49 2.59 -25.39 -11.17
N ARG A 50 3.23 -25.75 -12.29
CA ARG A 50 4.18 -24.87 -12.97
C ARG A 50 3.54 -23.55 -13.36
N GLU A 51 2.37 -23.58 -14.02
CA GLU A 51 1.64 -22.37 -14.38
C GLU A 51 1.26 -21.53 -13.16
N ALA A 52 0.81 -22.17 -12.08
CA ALA A 52 0.41 -21.47 -10.86
C ALA A 52 1.60 -20.80 -10.17
N VAL A 53 2.77 -21.44 -10.19
CA VAL A 53 4.02 -20.87 -9.65
C VAL A 53 4.47 -19.68 -10.51
N GLU A 54 4.47 -19.80 -11.82
CA GLU A 54 4.81 -18.70 -12.74
C GLU A 54 3.89 -17.49 -12.53
N LYS A 55 2.57 -17.71 -12.50
CA LYS A 55 1.59 -16.66 -12.21
C LYS A 55 1.80 -16.03 -10.83
N LYS A 56 2.20 -16.83 -9.84
CA LYS A 56 2.49 -16.33 -8.49
C LYS A 56 3.74 -15.45 -8.48
N GLU A 57 4.80 -15.84 -9.18
CA GLU A 57 6.04 -15.07 -9.30
C GLU A 57 5.78 -13.75 -10.03
N ASP A 58 5.05 -13.77 -11.14
CA ASP A 58 4.66 -12.58 -11.88
C ASP A 58 3.86 -11.60 -11.02
N LEU A 59 2.85 -12.10 -10.30
CA LEU A 59 2.03 -11.26 -9.42
C LEU A 59 2.83 -10.76 -8.23
N ALA A 60 3.72 -11.56 -7.66
CA ALA A 60 4.60 -11.13 -6.58
C ALA A 60 5.51 -9.98 -7.03
N GLY A 61 6.08 -10.07 -8.24
CA GLY A 61 6.87 -9.00 -8.86
C GLY A 61 6.06 -7.71 -9.00
N LYS A 62 4.86 -7.78 -9.59
CA LYS A 62 3.97 -6.61 -9.76
C LYS A 62 3.58 -5.97 -8.42
N VAL A 63 3.29 -6.79 -7.41
CA VAL A 63 2.96 -6.29 -6.07
C VAL A 63 4.16 -5.58 -5.43
N SER A 64 5.38 -6.11 -5.59
CA SER A 64 6.58 -5.42 -5.10
C SER A 64 6.83 -4.10 -5.81
N GLU A 65 6.65 -4.04 -7.14
CA GLU A 65 6.79 -2.82 -7.92
C GLU A 65 5.80 -1.76 -7.46
N ILE A 66 4.50 -2.08 -7.39
CA ILE A 66 3.46 -1.15 -6.94
C ILE A 66 3.74 -0.62 -5.52
N LYS A 67 4.24 -1.47 -4.62
CA LYS A 67 4.60 -1.04 -3.25
C LYS A 67 5.75 -0.04 -3.26
N LEU A 68 6.80 -0.31 -4.04
CA LEU A 68 7.93 0.62 -4.18
C LEU A 68 7.48 1.96 -4.76
N GLU A 69 6.58 1.94 -5.74
CA GLU A 69 6.01 3.16 -6.32
C GLU A 69 5.19 3.96 -5.30
N HIS A 70 4.36 3.27 -4.50
CA HIS A 70 3.56 3.89 -3.46
C HIS A 70 4.45 4.51 -2.38
N ASP A 71 5.44 3.77 -1.88
CA ASP A 71 6.37 4.24 -0.86
C ASP A 71 7.17 5.45 -1.36
N LEU A 72 7.60 5.44 -2.63
CA LEU A 72 8.28 6.56 -3.25
C LEU A 72 7.36 7.78 -3.39
N ALA A 73 6.11 7.57 -3.80
CA ALA A 73 5.13 8.64 -3.93
C ALA A 73 4.84 9.30 -2.58
N ASP A 74 4.61 8.51 -1.53
CA ASP A 74 4.40 9.01 -0.17
C ASP A 74 5.60 9.84 0.29
N LYS A 75 6.83 9.33 0.09
CA LYS A 75 8.05 10.06 0.44
C LYS A 75 8.18 11.38 -0.32
N LEU A 76 7.90 11.40 -1.63
CA LEU A 76 7.92 12.61 -2.44
C LEU A 76 6.87 13.64 -1.99
N ILE A 77 5.66 13.18 -1.65
CA ILE A 77 4.60 14.04 -1.12
C ILE A 77 5.05 14.63 0.23
N THR A 78 5.59 13.82 1.14
CA THR A 78 6.11 14.30 2.44
C THR A 78 7.30 15.24 2.30
N ALA A 79 8.08 15.12 1.22
CA ALA A 79 9.17 16.03 0.90
C ALA A 79 8.69 17.34 0.25
N GLY A 80 7.39 17.49 0.00
CA GLY A 80 6.79 18.68 -0.59
C GLY A 80 6.94 18.77 -2.10
N ALA A 81 6.92 17.64 -2.82
CA ALA A 81 6.99 17.66 -4.29
C ALA A 81 5.79 18.46 -4.88
N VAL A 82 6.09 19.49 -5.66
CA VAL A 82 5.10 20.32 -6.37
C VAL A 82 4.56 19.59 -7.60
N ASP A 83 5.46 18.89 -8.31
CA ASP A 83 5.13 18.04 -9.45
C ASP A 83 5.55 16.60 -9.15
N LEU A 84 4.59 15.82 -8.65
CA LEU A 84 4.79 14.43 -8.25
C LEU A 84 5.19 13.54 -9.45
N GLU A 85 4.59 13.76 -10.62
CA GLU A 85 4.83 12.91 -11.79
C GLU A 85 6.26 13.07 -12.30
N THR A 86 6.72 14.31 -12.45
CA THR A 86 8.09 14.61 -12.87
C THR A 86 9.09 14.15 -11.82
N ALA A 87 8.83 14.40 -10.53
CA ALA A 87 9.72 13.96 -9.46
C ALA A 87 9.82 12.42 -9.38
N MET A 88 8.69 11.73 -9.54
CA MET A 88 8.63 10.26 -9.55
C MET A 88 9.39 9.68 -10.76
N LEU A 89 9.21 10.24 -11.96
CA LEU A 89 9.92 9.79 -13.16
C LEU A 89 11.45 9.90 -12.99
N ILE A 90 11.93 11.02 -12.47
CA ILE A 90 13.37 11.24 -12.26
C ILE A 90 13.89 10.33 -11.15
N ALA A 91 13.14 10.18 -10.05
CA ALA A 91 13.53 9.31 -8.94
C ALA A 91 13.61 7.84 -9.38
N LYS A 92 12.61 7.33 -10.12
CA LYS A 92 12.63 5.97 -10.69
C LYS A 92 13.82 5.77 -11.63
N SER A 93 14.09 6.72 -12.51
CA SER A 93 15.25 6.66 -13.42
C SER A 93 16.58 6.58 -12.68
N ARG A 94 16.71 7.21 -11.50
CA ARG A 94 17.92 7.13 -10.67
C ARG A 94 18.02 5.81 -9.89
N MET A 95 16.91 5.33 -9.34
CA MET A 95 16.87 4.04 -8.64
C MET A 95 17.14 2.85 -9.58
N GLN A 96 16.76 2.96 -10.86
CA GLN A 96 17.10 1.95 -11.87
C GLN A 96 18.59 1.92 -12.24
N GLY A 97 19.30 3.04 -12.06
CA GLY A 97 20.73 3.13 -12.34
C GLY A 97 21.62 2.67 -11.18
N ASP A 98 21.05 2.50 -9.99
CA ASP A 98 21.77 2.17 -8.76
C ASP A 98 20.91 1.24 -7.88
N GLU A 99 21.16 -0.07 -7.96
CA GLU A 99 20.38 -1.15 -7.31
C GLU A 99 20.32 -1.03 -5.77
N GLN A 100 21.14 -0.17 -5.16
CA GLN A 100 21.18 0.07 -3.70
C GLN A 100 20.73 1.48 -3.31
N ALA A 101 20.17 2.24 -4.25
CA ALA A 101 19.73 3.60 -3.97
C ALA A 101 18.56 3.62 -2.98
N ASP A 102 18.83 4.13 -1.79
CA ASP A 102 17.79 4.48 -0.82
C ASP A 102 16.92 5.62 -1.38
N ALA A 103 15.60 5.42 -1.37
CA ALA A 103 14.64 6.41 -1.85
C ALA A 103 14.84 7.77 -1.16
N ASP A 104 15.18 7.78 0.13
CA ASP A 104 15.40 9.02 0.87
C ASP A 104 16.65 9.76 0.38
N ALA A 105 17.73 9.03 0.09
CA ALA A 105 18.95 9.59 -0.48
C ALA A 105 18.70 10.19 -1.89
N VAL A 106 17.91 9.51 -2.72
CA VAL A 106 17.54 9.99 -4.05
C VAL A 106 16.71 11.27 -3.96
N ILE A 107 15.74 11.34 -3.04
CA ILE A 107 14.91 12.53 -2.83
C ILE A 107 15.75 13.70 -2.32
N GLU A 108 16.65 13.48 -1.36
CA GLU A 108 17.56 14.53 -0.87
C GLU A 108 18.49 15.05 -1.98
N GLN A 109 19.00 14.16 -2.83
CA GLN A 109 19.78 14.57 -3.99
C GLN A 109 18.93 15.33 -5.02
N LEU A 110 17.68 14.91 -5.24
CA LEU A 110 16.75 15.58 -6.13
C LEU A 110 16.43 16.99 -5.60
N ARG A 111 16.21 17.13 -4.29
CA ARG A 111 15.98 18.43 -3.63
C ARG A 111 17.17 19.38 -3.81
N LYS A 112 18.40 18.87 -3.69
CA LYS A 112 19.63 19.67 -3.89
C LYS A 112 19.84 20.12 -5.33
N GLN A 113 19.55 19.26 -6.30
CA GLN A 113 19.84 19.52 -7.72
C GLN A 113 18.67 20.18 -8.47
N LYS A 114 17.45 19.86 -8.06
CA LYS A 114 16.19 20.19 -8.72
C LYS A 114 15.20 20.77 -7.70
N GLY A 115 15.67 21.73 -6.90
CA GLY A 115 14.87 22.34 -5.83
C GLY A 115 13.52 22.90 -6.30
N TYR A 116 13.41 23.34 -7.55
CA TYR A 116 12.16 23.81 -8.16
C TYR A 116 11.04 22.76 -8.25
N LEU A 117 11.37 21.46 -8.12
CA LEU A 117 10.37 20.39 -8.06
C LEU A 117 9.76 20.24 -6.67
N PHE A 118 10.32 20.91 -5.66
CA PHE A 118 9.89 20.86 -4.28
C PHE A 118 9.50 22.24 -3.79
N ASP A 119 8.51 22.29 -2.93
CA ASP A 119 8.08 23.53 -2.33
C ASP A 119 9.05 23.87 -1.18
N GLU A 120 9.96 24.82 -1.41
CA GLU A 120 10.86 25.32 -0.37
C GLU A 120 10.10 26.10 0.73
N THR A 121 8.80 26.38 0.55
CA THR A 121 8.03 27.19 1.50
C THR A 121 7.80 26.50 2.85
N GLU A 122 8.09 25.20 3.01
CA GLU A 122 8.11 24.60 4.35
C GLU A 122 9.21 25.15 5.27
N ARG A 123 10.29 25.74 4.72
CA ARG A 123 11.28 26.48 5.54
C ARG A 123 10.85 27.91 5.84
N VAL A 124 9.79 28.41 5.22
CA VAL A 124 9.25 29.76 5.44
C VAL A 124 7.73 29.67 5.53
N SER A 125 7.22 29.00 6.57
CA SER A 125 5.86 29.25 7.06
C SER A 125 5.79 30.61 7.76
N ALA A 126 6.18 31.66 7.04
CA ALA A 126 5.69 33.01 7.22
C ALA A 126 4.88 33.30 5.97
N ALA A 127 3.60 32.92 6.02
CA ALA A 127 2.59 33.12 4.99
C ALA A 127 2.82 34.42 4.20
N SER A 128 3.24 34.30 2.93
CA SER A 128 3.21 35.42 2.01
C SER A 128 1.74 35.65 1.66
N LYS A 129 1.10 36.53 2.42
CA LYS A 129 -0.22 37.06 2.09
C LYS A 129 -0.06 37.82 0.78
N THR A 130 -0.44 37.19 -0.32
CA THR A 130 -0.57 37.86 -1.61
C THR A 130 -1.62 38.96 -1.44
N ALA A 131 -1.17 40.18 -1.68
CA ALA A 131 -1.93 41.38 -1.46
C ALA A 131 -3.14 41.45 -2.39
N GLY A 132 -4.29 41.87 -1.85
CA GLY A 132 -5.18 42.75 -2.61
C GLY A 132 -6.57 42.24 -2.98
N VAL A 133 -7.28 41.48 -2.14
CA VAL A 133 -8.75 41.52 -2.15
C VAL A 133 -9.21 42.18 -0.86
N LYS A 134 -9.69 43.41 -0.98
CA LYS A 134 -10.24 44.21 0.12
C LYS A 134 -11.57 43.61 0.53
N GLU A 135 -11.55 42.54 1.32
CA GLU A 135 -12.73 41.91 1.91
C GLU A 135 -13.31 42.82 3.00
N ARG A 136 -14.03 43.88 2.59
CA ARG A 136 -14.72 44.82 3.48
C ARG A 136 -15.85 44.17 4.29
N VAL A 137 -16.21 42.91 3.99
CA VAL A 137 -17.39 42.25 4.57
C VAL A 137 -17.05 41.43 5.83
N SER A 138 -15.82 40.92 5.96
CA SER A 138 -15.38 40.09 7.09
C SER A 138 -15.00 40.91 8.34
N SER A 139 -14.43 42.11 8.14
CA SER A 139 -13.97 42.96 9.25
C SER A 139 -15.12 43.59 10.05
N GLY A 140 -16.24 43.92 9.41
CA GLY A 140 -17.40 44.52 10.06
C GLY A 140 -18.05 43.60 11.11
N LYS A 141 -18.19 42.31 10.78
CA LYS A 141 -18.73 41.30 11.71
C LYS A 141 -17.87 41.15 12.96
N LYS A 142 -16.53 41.16 12.81
CA LYS A 142 -15.58 41.07 13.92
C LYS A 142 -15.60 42.32 14.81
N ILE A 143 -15.79 43.50 14.25
CA ILE A 143 -15.91 44.76 15.01
C ILE A 143 -17.22 44.75 15.82
N LEU A 144 -18.33 44.34 15.21
CA LEU A 144 -19.62 44.22 15.88
C LEU A 144 -19.59 43.19 17.02
N GLU A 145 -18.94 42.04 16.80
CA GLU A 145 -18.80 40.99 17.81
C GLU A 145 -17.97 41.44 19.02
N ARG A 146 -16.88 42.20 18.79
CA ARG A 146 -16.07 42.77 19.88
C ARG A 146 -16.85 43.82 20.67
N ALA A 147 -17.59 44.70 19.99
CA ALA A 147 -18.45 45.68 20.66
C ALA A 147 -19.56 45.00 21.49
N ALA A 148 -20.14 43.90 20.98
CA ALA A 148 -21.13 43.10 21.70
C ALA A 148 -20.53 42.49 22.99
N LYS A 149 -19.36 41.85 22.87
CA LYS A 149 -18.64 41.26 24.02
C LYS A 149 -18.29 42.33 25.05
N LYS A 150 -17.79 43.48 24.61
CA LYS A 150 -17.44 44.60 25.50
C LYS A 150 -18.65 45.17 26.24
N ALA A 151 -19.78 45.37 25.55
CA ALA A 151 -21.01 45.84 26.19
C ALA A 151 -21.57 44.81 27.20
N ALA A 152 -21.44 43.51 26.89
CA ALA A 152 -21.87 42.43 27.78
C ALA A 152 -20.99 42.31 29.03
N THR A 153 -19.69 42.57 28.93
CA THR A 153 -18.75 42.46 30.06
C THR A 153 -18.66 43.73 30.89
N SER A 154 -18.76 44.92 30.29
CA SER A 154 -18.57 46.18 31.01
C SER A 154 -19.83 46.66 31.74
N GLY A 155 -21.02 46.24 31.30
CA GLY A 155 -22.31 46.68 31.86
C GLY A 155 -22.56 48.20 31.73
N ASN A 156 -21.72 48.91 30.99
CA ASN A 156 -21.78 50.36 30.86
C ASN A 156 -22.71 50.78 29.71
N ARG A 157 -23.59 51.75 29.97
CA ARG A 157 -24.53 52.30 29.00
C ARG A 157 -23.83 52.84 27.74
N ALA A 158 -22.64 53.43 27.88
CA ALA A 158 -21.90 53.99 26.74
C ALA A 158 -21.48 52.89 25.74
N ASP A 159 -20.93 51.78 26.24
CA ASP A 159 -20.50 50.65 25.40
C ASP A 159 -21.71 49.96 24.72
N LEU A 160 -22.86 49.89 25.40
CA LEU A 160 -24.10 49.38 24.81
C LEU A 160 -24.59 50.29 23.67
N GLN A 161 -24.54 51.60 23.84
CA GLN A 161 -24.91 52.55 22.78
C GLN A 161 -24.01 52.46 21.56
N GLU A 162 -22.70 52.26 21.76
CA GLU A 162 -21.76 52.02 20.65
C GLU A 162 -22.09 50.73 19.90
N TYR A 163 -22.32 49.63 20.62
CA TYR A 163 -22.73 48.37 20.00
C TYR A 163 -24.03 48.52 19.20
N LEU A 164 -25.07 49.16 19.75
CA LEU A 164 -26.33 49.38 19.04
C LEU A 164 -26.18 50.31 17.83
N ARG A 165 -25.28 51.30 17.90
CA ARG A 165 -24.96 52.16 16.76
C ARG A 165 -24.29 51.38 15.63
N LEU A 166 -23.31 50.55 15.96
CA LEU A 166 -22.64 49.67 15.00
C LEU A 166 -23.62 48.65 14.40
N ARG A 167 -24.48 48.03 15.23
CA ARG A 167 -25.49 47.07 14.77
C ARG A 167 -26.41 47.66 13.69
N ARG A 168 -26.82 48.92 13.83
CA ARG A 168 -27.67 49.63 12.85
C ARG A 168 -26.98 49.91 11.51
N GLN A 169 -25.65 49.84 11.43
CA GLN A 169 -24.91 50.05 10.18
C GLN A 169 -24.76 48.77 9.37
N TYR A 170 -25.03 47.60 9.97
CA TYR A 170 -24.86 46.28 9.37
C TYR A 170 -26.17 45.49 9.20
N VAL A 171 -27.30 46.06 9.63
CA VAL A 171 -28.67 45.58 9.39
C VAL A 171 -29.31 46.50 8.37
#